data_AF-A0A9E0VV05-F1
#
_entry.id   AF-A0A9E0VV05-F1
#
_cell.length_a   1.000
_cell.length_b   1.000
_cell.length_c   1.000
_cell.angle_alpha   90.00
_cell.angle_beta   90.00
_cell.angle_gamma   90.00
#
_symmetry.space_group_name_H-M   'P 1'
#
loop_
_entity.id
_entity.type
_entity.pdbx_description
1 polymer ?
#
loop_
_entity_poly.entity_id
_entity_poly.type
_entity_poly.pdbx_seq_one_letter_code
_entity_poly.pdbx_strand_id
1 'polypeptide(L)'
;MSRLQRFLQPRLSAALTSNKLRDLRRSGLEAWRRLGRYPHQVSVWLRVDDPYAYLLLQALPTLEADFGLRISLRMLGSGSPDTTPEPERLTQFSGHDATRLARWHGLDAPTSWQANAKDLALAERLLIALELSDQEASVMEQARDVLRALWRKDHPALQQYQDELAINMSSAKFDADSIASHLKRNADKQRQLGHYASAMLHYAGEWYWGIDRLDYLSRRLTSLNLGTASAQWSTHIDGHFLVSDAERLADLRALDAELDVYFSYRSPYSYLALSRIRLLAEHYGIVLRLKPVLPMVMRGLPVPTIKRLYILLDSKREADLLDLDFGRICDPVGAGVEHCLAVTHAVLTQSEKLALDFAESACAAIWHEGRDLSHL
;
A
#
# COMPACT_ATOMS: atom_id res chain seq x y z
N MET A 1 28.55 -6.95 -8.25
CA MET A 1 28.14 -8.02 -7.30
C MET A 1 29.17 -9.13 -7.27
N SER A 2 29.48 -9.72 -6.11
CA SER A 2 30.39 -10.87 -6.03
C SER A 2 29.75 -12.15 -6.61
N ARG A 3 30.55 -13.14 -7.01
CA ARG A 3 30.03 -14.46 -7.48
C ARG A 3 29.15 -15.14 -6.40
N LEU A 4 29.54 -15.00 -5.14
CA LEU A 4 28.80 -15.54 -4.01
C LEU A 4 27.43 -14.87 -3.84
N GLN A 5 27.37 -13.54 -3.94
CA GLN A 5 26.10 -12.80 -3.86
C GLN A 5 25.13 -13.25 -4.95
N ARG A 6 25.61 -13.46 -6.18
CA ARG A 6 24.80 -13.93 -7.32
C ARG A 6 24.22 -15.32 -7.11
N PHE A 7 24.98 -16.20 -6.47
CA PHE A 7 24.51 -17.54 -6.16
C PHE A 7 23.51 -17.56 -4.99
N LEU A 8 23.73 -16.73 -3.96
CA LEU A 8 22.91 -16.74 -2.75
C LEU A 8 21.61 -15.93 -2.87
N GLN A 9 21.65 -14.77 -3.52
CA GLN A 9 20.52 -13.83 -3.54
C GLN A 9 19.23 -14.45 -4.09
N PRO A 10 19.22 -15.21 -5.21
CA PRO A 10 18.02 -15.86 -5.71
C PRO A 10 17.45 -16.92 -4.76
N ARG A 11 18.32 -17.60 -4.00
CA ARG A 11 17.89 -18.62 -3.03
C ARG A 11 17.31 -18.00 -1.76
N LEU A 12 17.93 -16.94 -1.27
CA LEU A 12 17.47 -16.21 -0.09
C LEU A 12 16.14 -15.51 -0.36
N SER A 13 16.00 -14.86 -1.51
CA SER A 13 14.73 -14.25 -1.93
C SER A 13 13.63 -15.29 -2.09
N ALA A 14 13.92 -16.47 -2.66
CA ALA A 14 12.94 -17.55 -2.81
C ALA A 14 12.47 -18.10 -1.45
N ALA A 15 13.38 -18.20 -0.47
CA ALA A 15 13.02 -18.56 0.89
C ALA A 15 12.15 -17.48 1.55
N LEU A 16 12.54 -16.19 1.44
CA LEU A 16 11.79 -15.07 2.01
C LEU A 16 10.37 -14.94 1.43
N THR A 17 10.19 -15.31 0.17
CA THR A 17 8.93 -15.19 -0.58
C THR A 17 8.16 -16.50 -0.69
N SER A 18 8.54 -17.53 0.07
CA SER A 18 7.91 -18.84 0.02
C SER A 18 6.53 -18.86 0.68
N ASN A 19 5.50 -19.26 -0.09
CA ASN A 19 4.15 -19.46 0.43
C ASN A 19 4.10 -20.50 1.56
N LYS A 20 4.86 -21.60 1.43
CA LYS A 20 4.93 -22.65 2.47
C LYS A 20 5.45 -22.09 3.81
N LEU A 21 6.52 -21.28 3.77
CA LEU A 21 7.06 -20.67 4.98
C LEU A 21 6.12 -19.60 5.57
N ARG A 22 5.47 -18.82 4.71
CA ARG A 22 4.41 -17.88 5.13
C ARG A 22 3.28 -18.62 5.84
N ASP A 23 2.74 -19.67 5.24
CA ASP A 23 1.58 -20.39 5.75
C ASP A 23 1.90 -21.17 7.04
N LEU A 24 3.15 -21.66 7.17
CA LEU A 24 3.66 -22.21 8.42
C LEU A 24 3.69 -21.15 9.54
N ARG A 25 4.19 -19.94 9.26
CA ARG A 25 4.18 -18.83 10.22
C ARG A 25 2.76 -18.44 10.62
N ARG A 26 1.85 -18.33 9.65
CA ARG A 26 0.42 -18.05 9.89
C ARG A 26 -0.20 -19.10 10.81
N SER A 27 0.03 -20.38 10.53
CA SER A 27 -0.49 -21.50 11.32
C SER A 27 0.05 -21.48 12.75
N GLY A 28 1.35 -21.18 12.94
CA GLY A 28 1.96 -21.05 14.25
C GLY A 28 1.36 -19.90 15.07
N LEU A 29 1.17 -18.72 14.46
CA LEU A 29 0.56 -17.57 15.12
C LEU A 29 -0.92 -17.82 15.48
N GLU A 30 -1.67 -18.51 14.60
CA GLU A 30 -3.06 -18.87 14.86
C GLU A 30 -3.16 -19.91 15.99
N ALA A 31 -2.26 -20.90 16.03
CA ALA A 31 -2.20 -21.86 17.13
C ALA A 31 -1.89 -21.15 18.46
N TRP A 32 -0.92 -20.24 18.48
CA TRP A 32 -0.60 -19.44 19.67
C TRP A 32 -1.80 -18.60 20.13
N ARG A 33 -2.51 -17.95 19.20
CA ARG A 33 -3.72 -17.19 19.50
C ARG A 33 -4.79 -18.06 20.15
N ARG A 34 -5.07 -19.25 19.60
CA ARG A 34 -6.06 -20.20 20.14
C ARG A 34 -5.69 -20.72 21.52
N LEU A 35 -4.43 -21.09 21.72
CA LEU A 35 -3.92 -21.56 23.01
C LEU A 35 -4.07 -20.48 24.09
N GLY A 36 -3.78 -19.22 23.76
CA GLY A 36 -3.95 -18.08 24.67
C GLY A 36 -5.37 -17.52 24.75
N ARG A 37 -6.32 -18.06 23.98
CA ARG A 37 -7.70 -17.54 23.83
C ARG A 37 -7.76 -16.04 23.51
N TYR A 38 -6.79 -15.54 22.74
CA TYR A 38 -6.76 -14.16 22.33
C TYR A 38 -7.79 -13.89 21.23
N PRO A 39 -8.46 -12.72 21.23
CA PRO A 39 -9.36 -12.34 20.14
C PRO A 39 -8.58 -12.14 18.84
N HIS A 40 -9.29 -12.14 17.71
CA HIS A 40 -8.70 -11.67 16.45
C HIS A 40 -8.55 -10.15 16.51
N GLN A 41 -7.30 -9.70 16.58
CA GLN A 41 -6.98 -8.29 16.73
C GLN A 41 -6.23 -7.76 15.51
N VAL A 42 -6.68 -6.62 14.99
CA VAL A 42 -5.99 -5.84 13.97
C VAL A 42 -5.56 -4.51 14.59
N SER A 43 -4.33 -4.11 14.38
CA SER A 43 -3.91 -2.73 14.70
C SER A 43 -3.92 -1.88 13.45
N VAL A 44 -4.58 -0.72 13.48
CA VAL A 44 -4.59 0.26 12.40
C VAL A 44 -3.70 1.45 12.76
N TRP A 45 -2.80 1.84 11.85
CA TRP A 45 -1.76 2.83 12.07
C TRP A 45 -1.96 4.02 11.13
N LEU A 46 -2.31 5.18 11.69
CA LEU A 46 -2.84 6.31 10.93
C LEU A 46 -2.11 7.61 11.26
N ARG A 47 -1.98 8.47 10.25
CA ARG A 47 -1.73 9.90 10.39
C ARG A 47 -3.00 10.69 10.12
N VAL A 48 -3.16 11.81 10.79
CA VAL A 48 -4.32 12.71 10.64
C VAL A 48 -4.35 13.39 9.27
N ASP A 49 -3.19 13.64 8.68
CA ASP A 49 -3.01 14.38 7.42
C ASP A 49 -2.88 13.46 6.19
N ASP A 50 -3.17 12.16 6.35
CA ASP A 50 -3.12 11.18 5.28
C ASP A 50 -4.52 10.92 4.69
N PRO A 51 -4.78 11.31 3.42
CA PRO A 51 -6.05 11.05 2.76
C PRO A 51 -6.49 9.58 2.78
N TYR A 52 -5.55 8.65 2.65
CA TYR A 52 -5.85 7.22 2.63
C TYR A 52 -6.28 6.71 4.00
N ALA A 53 -5.84 7.35 5.10
CA ALA A 53 -6.30 7.02 6.45
C ALA A 53 -7.80 7.30 6.60
N TYR A 54 -8.29 8.40 6.03
CA TYR A 54 -9.72 8.72 6.04
C TYR A 54 -10.55 7.73 5.23
N LEU A 55 -10.07 7.33 4.04
CA LEU A 55 -10.76 6.30 3.26
C LEU A 55 -10.80 4.96 4.00
N LEU A 56 -9.67 4.58 4.62
CA LEU A 56 -9.60 3.35 5.38
C LEU A 56 -10.58 3.34 6.56
N LEU A 57 -10.64 4.42 7.35
CA LEU A 57 -11.55 4.52 8.50
C LEU A 57 -13.04 4.37 8.12
N GLN A 58 -13.43 4.73 6.89
CA GLN A 58 -14.80 4.52 6.43
C GLN A 58 -15.14 3.03 6.25
N ALA A 59 -14.15 2.20 5.94
CA ALA A 59 -14.31 0.76 5.74
C ALA A 59 -14.23 -0.07 7.04
N LEU A 60 -13.52 0.43 8.07
CA LEU A 60 -13.22 -0.36 9.26
C LEU A 60 -14.44 -0.80 10.08
N PRO A 61 -15.49 0.00 10.31
CA PRO A 61 -16.66 -0.44 11.07
C PRO A 61 -17.33 -1.67 10.45
N THR A 62 -17.48 -1.67 9.12
CA THR A 62 -18.03 -2.82 8.40
C THR A 62 -17.09 -4.02 8.45
N LEU A 63 -15.76 -3.81 8.34
CA LEU A 63 -14.78 -4.89 8.48
C LEU A 63 -14.81 -5.53 9.88
N GLU A 64 -15.00 -4.74 10.94
CA GLU A 64 -15.18 -5.23 12.30
C GLU A 64 -16.42 -6.11 12.43
N ALA A 65 -17.55 -5.64 11.91
CA ALA A 65 -18.82 -6.35 11.95
C ALA A 65 -18.77 -7.66 11.13
N ASP A 66 -18.26 -7.60 9.90
CA ASP A 66 -18.21 -8.74 8.96
C ASP A 66 -17.39 -9.92 9.49
N PHE A 67 -16.36 -9.65 10.30
CA PHE A 67 -15.38 -10.65 10.74
C PHE A 67 -15.23 -10.81 12.26
N GLY A 68 -16.02 -10.07 13.05
CA GLY A 68 -15.94 -10.09 14.53
C GLY A 68 -14.55 -9.71 15.05
N LEU A 69 -13.90 -8.71 14.43
CA LEU A 69 -12.55 -8.28 14.79
C LEU A 69 -12.57 -7.26 15.92
N ARG A 70 -11.48 -7.22 16.69
CA ARG A 70 -11.13 -6.06 17.52
C ARG A 70 -10.11 -5.21 16.78
N ILE A 71 -10.45 -3.99 16.39
CA ILE A 71 -9.48 -3.07 15.79
C ILE A 71 -8.99 -2.07 16.84
N SER A 72 -7.66 -1.95 16.97
CA SER A 72 -7.02 -0.95 17.83
C SER A 72 -6.37 0.15 16.99
N LEU A 73 -6.67 1.42 17.31
CA LEU A 73 -6.06 2.59 16.71
C LEU A 73 -4.63 2.82 17.22
N ARG A 74 -3.74 3.25 16.32
CA ARG A 74 -2.38 3.72 16.61
C ARG A 74 -2.09 4.98 15.81
N MET A 75 -1.87 6.09 16.49
CA MET A 75 -1.55 7.36 15.87
C MET A 75 -0.06 7.49 15.59
N LEU A 76 0.25 7.99 14.41
CA LEU A 76 1.58 8.28 13.92
C LEU A 76 1.73 9.80 13.72
N GLY A 77 2.94 10.29 14.01
CA GLY A 77 3.31 11.66 13.69
C GLY A 77 3.69 11.83 12.21
N SER A 78 4.43 12.88 11.89
CA SER A 78 4.88 13.13 10.52
C SER A 78 5.65 11.95 9.94
N GLY A 79 5.44 11.72 8.64
CA GLY A 79 6.09 10.64 7.90
C GLY A 79 7.61 10.77 7.91
N SER A 80 8.31 9.64 7.74
CA SER A 80 9.76 9.62 7.88
C SER A 80 10.49 10.00 6.59
N PRO A 81 11.42 10.98 6.60
CA PRO A 81 12.12 11.47 5.41
C PRO A 81 12.92 10.40 4.65
N ASP A 82 13.46 9.39 5.35
CA ASP A 82 14.19 8.26 4.76
C ASP A 82 13.34 7.37 3.86
N THR A 83 12.00 7.45 3.99
CA THR A 83 11.05 6.64 3.20
C THR A 83 10.25 7.45 2.19
N THR A 84 10.28 8.78 2.31
CA THR A 84 9.53 9.73 1.50
C THR A 84 10.44 10.90 1.09
N PRO A 85 11.21 10.76 -0.01
CA PRO A 85 12.18 11.78 -0.41
C PRO A 85 11.54 13.03 -1.05
N GLU A 86 10.31 12.94 -1.54
CA GLU A 86 9.58 14.03 -2.20
C GLU A 86 8.22 14.25 -1.51
N PRO A 87 8.19 14.72 -0.25
CA PRO A 87 6.98 14.73 0.58
C PRO A 87 5.88 15.62 0.01
N GLU A 88 6.21 16.79 -0.54
CA GLU A 88 5.22 17.71 -1.12
C GLU A 88 4.52 17.11 -2.35
N ARG A 89 5.30 16.48 -3.25
CA ARG A 89 4.76 15.78 -4.43
C ARG A 89 3.91 14.59 -4.03
N LEU A 90 4.33 13.83 -3.00
CA LEU A 90 3.52 12.73 -2.47
C LEU A 90 2.20 13.25 -1.92
N THR A 91 2.20 14.30 -1.10
CA THR A 91 0.96 14.89 -0.56
C THR A 91 0.00 15.32 -1.67
N GLN A 92 0.50 15.99 -2.71
CA GLN A 92 -0.32 16.39 -3.86
C GLN A 92 -0.90 15.17 -4.59
N PHE A 93 -0.08 14.16 -4.87
CA PHE A 93 -0.51 12.94 -5.53
C PHE A 93 -1.55 12.18 -4.69
N SER A 94 -1.30 11.99 -3.40
CA SER A 94 -2.19 11.27 -2.49
C SER A 94 -3.59 11.87 -2.45
N GLY A 95 -3.72 13.20 -2.48
CA GLY A 95 -5.04 13.84 -2.55
C GLY A 95 -5.79 13.52 -3.85
N HIS A 96 -5.13 13.61 -5.00
CA HIS A 96 -5.76 13.27 -6.29
C HIS A 96 -6.17 11.79 -6.37
N ASP A 97 -5.28 10.91 -5.89
CA ASP A 97 -5.48 9.47 -5.92
C ASP A 97 -6.56 9.01 -4.94
N ALA A 98 -6.55 9.53 -3.70
CA ALA A 98 -7.59 9.27 -2.73
C ALA A 98 -8.99 9.69 -3.23
N THR A 99 -9.11 10.80 -3.95
CA THR A 99 -10.40 11.18 -4.58
C THR A 99 -10.86 10.17 -5.63
N ARG A 100 -9.94 9.59 -6.41
CA ARG A 100 -10.27 8.55 -7.42
C ARG A 100 -10.68 7.25 -6.74
N LEU A 101 -9.91 6.83 -5.74
CA LEU A 101 -10.20 5.64 -4.94
C LEU A 101 -11.54 5.75 -4.20
N ALA A 102 -11.84 6.91 -3.60
CA ALA A 102 -13.12 7.15 -2.96
C ALA A 102 -14.28 6.98 -3.93
N ARG A 103 -14.16 7.54 -5.15
CA ARG A 103 -15.17 7.35 -6.20
C ARG A 103 -15.32 5.88 -6.59
N TRP A 104 -14.20 5.17 -6.76
CA TRP A 104 -14.22 3.75 -7.14
C TRP A 104 -14.92 2.89 -6.10
N HIS A 105 -14.68 3.14 -4.81
CA HIS A 105 -15.27 2.38 -3.70
C HIS A 105 -16.59 2.94 -3.17
N GLY A 106 -17.11 4.04 -3.74
CA GLY A 106 -18.32 4.71 -3.24
C GLY A 106 -18.17 5.32 -1.83
N LEU A 107 -16.96 5.76 -1.47
CA LEU A 107 -16.64 6.39 -0.19
C LEU A 107 -16.74 7.91 -0.25
N ASP A 108 -16.87 8.55 0.92
CA ASP A 108 -16.82 10.00 1.07
C ASP A 108 -15.40 10.52 0.78
N ALA A 109 -15.30 11.58 -0.02
CA ALA A 109 -14.08 12.39 -0.17
C ALA A 109 -14.41 13.89 -0.08
N PRO A 110 -13.53 14.71 0.52
CA PRO A 110 -13.70 16.16 0.52
C PRO A 110 -13.47 16.75 -0.87
N THR A 111 -13.93 17.99 -1.07
CA THR A 111 -13.59 18.77 -2.28
C THR A 111 -12.12 19.19 -2.29
N SER A 112 -11.46 19.26 -1.13
CA SER A 112 -10.07 19.65 -0.96
C SER A 112 -9.44 18.90 0.21
N TRP A 113 -8.29 18.26 -0.03
CA TRP A 113 -7.47 17.61 1.00
C TRP A 113 -6.53 18.61 1.70
N GLN A 114 -7.08 19.75 2.09
CA GLN A 114 -6.35 20.78 2.86
C GLN A 114 -7.13 21.10 4.12
N ALA A 115 -6.47 20.96 5.27
CA ALA A 115 -6.98 21.37 6.58
C ALA A 115 -6.04 22.43 7.18
N ASN A 116 -6.58 23.31 8.03
CA ASN A 116 -5.75 24.30 8.71
C ASN A 116 -5.00 23.63 9.89
N ALA A 117 -3.87 24.23 10.29
CA ALA A 117 -3.00 23.66 11.31
C ALA A 117 -3.67 23.50 12.69
N LYS A 118 -4.64 24.36 13.03
CA LYS A 118 -5.35 24.27 14.32
C LYS A 118 -6.26 23.05 14.36
N ASP A 119 -7.03 22.83 13.30
CA ASP A 119 -7.93 21.68 13.19
C ASP A 119 -7.17 20.37 13.04
N LEU A 120 -6.04 20.37 12.32
CA LEU A 120 -5.13 19.21 12.27
C LEU A 120 -4.62 18.82 13.66
N ALA A 121 -4.14 19.79 14.43
CA ALA A 121 -3.66 19.56 15.78
C ALA A 121 -4.77 19.10 16.73
N LEU A 122 -5.99 19.63 16.58
CA LEU A 122 -7.15 19.20 17.36
C LEU A 122 -7.55 17.76 17.01
N ALA A 123 -7.68 17.43 15.73
CA ALA A 123 -8.00 16.08 15.26
C ALA A 123 -6.94 15.06 15.69
N GLU A 124 -5.65 15.39 15.64
CA GLU A 124 -4.57 14.53 16.15
C GLU A 124 -4.78 14.20 17.63
N ARG A 125 -5.10 15.20 18.46
CA ARG A 125 -5.37 15.01 19.90
C ARG A 125 -6.62 14.18 20.15
N LEU A 126 -7.69 14.42 19.40
CA LEU A 126 -8.93 13.63 19.48
C LEU A 126 -8.65 12.16 19.19
N LEU A 127 -7.93 11.86 18.10
CA LEU A 127 -7.59 10.49 17.74
C LEU A 127 -6.63 9.82 18.74
N ILE A 128 -5.68 10.57 19.32
CA ILE A 128 -4.84 10.05 20.41
C ILE A 128 -5.69 9.77 21.66
N ALA A 129 -6.67 10.61 21.99
CA ALA A 129 -7.58 10.35 23.10
C ALA A 129 -8.41 9.09 22.88
N LEU A 130 -8.90 8.86 21.65
CA LEU A 130 -9.57 7.62 21.28
C LEU A 130 -8.65 6.41 21.40
N GLU A 131 -7.40 6.50 20.92
CA GLU A 131 -6.39 5.45 21.07
C GLU A 131 -6.11 5.10 22.55
N LEU A 132 -6.05 6.12 23.41
CA LEU A 132 -5.75 5.98 24.84
C LEU A 132 -7.01 5.74 25.69
N SER A 133 -8.18 5.58 25.08
CA SER A 133 -9.42 5.31 25.79
C SER A 133 -9.49 3.84 26.19
N ASP A 134 -9.94 3.58 27.42
CA ASP A 134 -10.18 2.22 27.91
C ASP A 134 -11.60 1.74 27.57
N GLN A 135 -12.17 2.23 26.48
CA GLN A 135 -13.52 1.83 26.06
C GLN A 135 -13.52 0.36 25.60
N GLU A 136 -14.52 -0.39 26.06
CA GLU A 136 -14.76 -1.75 25.55
C GLU A 136 -15.31 -1.72 24.12
N ALA A 137 -16.06 -0.67 23.78
CA ALA A 137 -16.61 -0.45 22.46
C ALA A 137 -15.53 -0.04 21.45
N SER A 138 -15.77 -0.33 20.17
CA SER A 138 -14.89 0.13 19.08
C SER A 138 -14.96 1.65 18.94
N VAL A 139 -13.79 2.26 18.71
CA VAL A 139 -13.64 3.69 18.46
C VAL A 139 -13.54 4.03 16.96
N MET A 140 -13.70 3.03 16.06
CA MET A 140 -13.48 3.24 14.61
C MET A 140 -14.48 4.22 13.99
N GLU A 141 -15.74 4.20 14.44
CA GLU A 141 -16.76 5.16 13.97
C GLU A 141 -16.44 6.59 14.41
N GLN A 142 -16.07 6.77 15.69
CA GLN A 142 -15.66 8.08 16.21
C GLN A 142 -14.41 8.59 15.50
N ALA A 143 -13.41 7.72 15.28
CA ALA A 143 -12.20 8.08 14.55
C ALA A 143 -12.51 8.50 13.10
N ARG A 144 -13.39 7.76 12.41
CA ARG A 144 -13.88 8.13 11.06
C ARG A 144 -14.54 9.50 11.09
N ASP A 145 -15.38 9.77 12.07
CA ASP A 145 -16.17 11.00 12.12
C ASP A 145 -15.34 12.23 12.51
N VAL A 146 -14.30 12.06 13.35
CA VAL A 146 -13.28 13.09 13.58
C VAL A 146 -12.55 13.46 12.28
N LEU A 147 -12.08 12.47 11.51
CA LEU A 147 -11.44 12.77 10.22
C LEU A 147 -12.42 13.33 9.18
N ARG A 148 -13.68 12.90 9.20
CA ARG A 148 -14.75 13.49 8.37
C ARG A 148 -14.91 14.97 8.66
N ALA A 149 -15.01 15.35 9.94
CA ALA A 149 -15.14 16.74 10.36
C ALA A 149 -13.92 17.57 9.94
N LEU A 150 -12.70 17.05 10.16
CA LEU A 150 -11.46 17.67 9.71
C LEU A 150 -11.46 17.96 8.21
N TRP A 151 -11.70 16.94 7.38
CA TRP A 151 -11.62 17.06 5.93
C TRP A 151 -12.77 17.89 5.33
N ARG A 152 -13.92 17.97 6.03
CA ARG A 152 -15.01 18.88 5.69
C ARG A 152 -14.82 20.31 6.22
N LYS A 153 -13.74 20.57 6.97
CA LYS A 153 -13.46 21.85 7.62
C LYS A 153 -14.58 22.26 8.60
N ASP A 154 -15.18 21.27 9.25
CA ASP A 154 -16.26 21.45 10.22
C ASP A 154 -15.67 21.60 11.63
N HIS A 155 -15.17 22.81 11.90
CA HIS A 155 -14.60 23.15 13.21
C HIS A 155 -15.59 22.96 14.38
N PRO A 156 -16.87 23.37 14.29
CA PRO A 156 -17.85 23.10 15.33
C PRO A 156 -17.99 21.61 15.68
N ALA A 157 -18.02 20.72 14.68
CA ALA A 157 -18.08 19.28 14.93
C ALA A 157 -16.82 18.76 15.66
N LEU A 158 -15.62 19.26 15.32
CA LEU A 158 -14.40 18.91 16.05
C LEU A 158 -14.44 19.38 17.52
N GLN A 159 -14.97 20.56 17.79
CA GLN A 159 -15.16 21.06 19.16
C GLN A 159 -16.16 20.20 19.93
N GLN A 160 -17.26 19.78 19.30
CA GLN A 160 -18.21 18.87 19.91
C GLN A 160 -17.54 17.55 20.34
N TYR A 161 -16.72 16.93 19.48
CA TYR A 161 -15.98 15.72 19.85
C TYR A 161 -14.97 15.95 20.98
N GLN A 162 -14.37 17.14 21.05
CA GLN A 162 -13.48 17.51 22.15
C GLN A 162 -14.22 17.53 23.49
N ASP A 163 -15.41 18.11 23.51
CA ASP A 163 -16.27 18.19 24.69
C ASP A 163 -16.78 16.79 25.10
N GLU A 164 -17.23 15.98 24.14
CA GLU A 164 -17.73 14.61 24.36
C GLU A 164 -16.65 13.67 24.92
N LEU A 165 -15.42 13.75 24.39
CA LEU A 165 -14.28 12.99 24.89
C LEU A 165 -13.67 13.58 26.18
N ALA A 166 -14.24 14.67 26.69
CA ALA A 166 -13.77 15.41 27.86
C ALA A 166 -12.26 15.71 27.80
N ILE A 167 -11.75 16.03 26.60
CA ILE A 167 -10.33 16.32 26.42
C ILE A 167 -10.04 17.69 26.99
N ASN A 168 -9.51 17.70 28.21
CA ASN A 168 -8.89 18.89 28.74
C ASN A 168 -7.57 19.15 27.99
N MET A 169 -7.61 20.09 27.04
CA MET A 169 -6.46 20.53 26.24
C MET A 169 -5.33 21.15 27.06
N SER A 170 -5.58 21.49 28.34
CA SER A 170 -4.58 21.96 29.30
C SER A 170 -4.02 20.85 30.19
N SER A 171 -4.50 19.61 30.04
CA SER A 171 -3.97 18.45 30.76
C SER A 171 -2.56 18.11 30.26
N ALA A 172 -1.66 17.77 31.19
CA ALA A 172 -0.31 17.28 30.87
C ALA A 172 -0.33 16.02 29.98
N LYS A 173 -1.44 15.27 29.94
CA LYS A 173 -1.57 14.10 29.04
C LYS A 173 -1.60 14.50 27.55
N PHE A 174 -2.02 15.72 27.23
CA PHE A 174 -2.24 16.22 25.87
C PHE A 174 -1.46 17.52 25.58
N ASP A 175 -0.42 17.80 26.37
CA ASP A 175 0.56 18.82 26.00
C ASP A 175 1.43 18.36 24.80
N ALA A 176 2.17 19.31 24.22
CA ALA A 176 2.95 19.06 23.00
C ALA A 176 4.04 17.99 23.18
N ASP A 177 4.71 17.95 24.34
CA ASP A 177 5.82 17.03 24.59
C ASP A 177 5.31 15.60 24.83
N SER A 178 4.18 15.47 25.54
CA SER A 178 3.50 14.21 25.77
C SER A 178 2.96 13.61 24.46
N ILE A 179 2.37 14.43 23.60
CA ILE A 179 1.91 14.03 22.26
C ILE A 179 3.11 13.60 21.41
N ALA A 180 4.15 14.42 21.30
CA ALA A 180 5.34 14.11 20.51
C ALA A 180 5.99 12.79 20.98
N SER A 181 6.10 12.60 22.30
CA SER A 181 6.63 11.38 22.90
C SER A 181 5.74 10.16 22.63
N HIS A 182 4.42 10.32 22.62
CA HIS A 182 3.49 9.25 22.28
C HIS A 182 3.60 8.83 20.81
N LEU A 183 3.55 9.79 19.88
CA LEU A 183 3.69 9.55 18.44
C LEU A 183 5.04 8.93 18.11
N LYS A 184 6.13 9.36 18.77
CA LYS A 184 7.45 8.75 18.61
C LYS A 184 7.46 7.28 19.04
N ARG A 185 6.89 6.95 20.20
CA ARG A 185 6.80 5.55 20.67
C ARG A 185 6.02 4.68 19.69
N ASN A 186 4.93 5.19 19.14
CA ASN A 186 4.16 4.49 18.11
C ASN A 186 5.00 4.29 16.83
N ALA A 187 5.67 5.32 16.33
CA ALA A 187 6.54 5.20 15.16
C ALA A 187 7.70 4.21 15.36
N ASP A 188 8.35 4.23 16.53
CA ASP A 188 9.41 3.28 16.89
C ASP A 188 8.85 1.84 16.92
N LYS A 189 7.65 1.65 17.48
CA LYS A 189 6.98 0.34 17.52
C LYS A 189 6.60 -0.15 16.13
N GLN A 190 6.09 0.73 15.27
CA GLN A 190 5.77 0.41 13.88
C GLN A 190 7.03 -0.07 13.13
N ARG A 191 8.15 0.63 13.31
CA ARG A 191 9.44 0.25 12.71
C ARG A 191 9.94 -1.09 13.23
N GLN A 192 9.81 -1.37 14.53
CA GLN A 192 10.14 -2.68 15.11
C GLN A 192 9.29 -3.81 14.51
N LEU A 193 8.03 -3.52 14.17
CA LEU A 193 7.13 -4.44 13.49
C LEU A 193 7.38 -4.51 11.96
N GLY A 194 8.39 -3.81 11.45
CA GLY A 194 8.83 -3.91 10.06
C GLY A 194 8.07 -3.02 9.08
N HIS A 195 7.47 -1.91 9.54
CA HIS A 195 6.78 -0.98 8.63
C HIS A 195 7.00 0.51 8.96
N TYR A 196 6.51 1.39 8.08
CA TYR A 196 6.83 2.83 8.10
C TYR A 196 5.75 3.78 7.56
N ALA A 197 4.74 3.27 6.83
CA ALA A 197 3.72 4.12 6.20
C ALA A 197 2.48 4.29 7.10
N SER A 198 1.66 5.29 6.78
CA SER A 198 0.33 5.49 7.37
C SER A 198 -0.75 4.76 6.55
N ALA A 199 -1.97 4.72 7.06
CA ALA A 199 -3.10 3.97 6.50
C ALA A 199 -2.82 2.46 6.44
N MET A 200 -2.23 1.91 7.51
CA MET A 200 -1.75 0.53 7.52
C MET A 200 -2.48 -0.31 8.55
N LEU A 201 -2.96 -1.49 8.12
CA LEU A 201 -3.44 -2.52 9.03
C LEU A 201 -2.34 -3.54 9.27
N HIS A 202 -2.23 -4.03 10.50
CA HIS A 202 -1.35 -5.13 10.86
C HIS A 202 -2.13 -6.23 11.55
N TYR A 203 -2.05 -7.43 11.00
CA TYR A 203 -2.77 -8.63 11.46
C TYR A 203 -1.85 -9.84 11.44
N ALA A 204 -1.64 -10.43 12.63
CA ALA A 204 -0.87 -11.65 12.83
C ALA A 204 0.43 -11.69 12.00
N GLY A 205 1.28 -10.68 12.21
CA GLY A 205 2.62 -10.57 11.63
C GLY A 205 2.70 -10.04 10.20
N GLU A 206 1.58 -9.62 9.60
CA GLU A 206 1.55 -9.09 8.24
C GLU A 206 0.89 -7.73 8.15
N TRP A 207 1.36 -6.94 7.19
CA TRP A 207 0.89 -5.60 6.89
C TRP A 207 0.00 -5.57 5.64
N TYR A 208 -1.02 -4.71 5.68
CA TYR A 208 -1.99 -4.47 4.61
C TYR A 208 -2.16 -2.96 4.45
N TRP A 209 -1.87 -2.44 3.26
CA TRP A 209 -1.84 -1.01 2.98
C TRP A 209 -3.16 -0.51 2.44
N GLY A 210 -3.77 0.40 3.20
CA GLY A 210 -4.94 1.16 2.81
C GLY A 210 -6.14 0.26 2.52
N ILE A 211 -7.08 0.85 1.78
CA ILE A 211 -8.26 0.15 1.30
C ILE A 211 -7.90 -0.89 0.22
N ASP A 212 -6.83 -0.64 -0.55
CA ASP A 212 -6.39 -1.48 -1.68
C ASP A 212 -5.98 -2.90 -1.28
N ARG A 213 -5.68 -3.11 0.01
CA ARG A 213 -5.29 -4.41 0.56
C ARG A 213 -6.33 -5.04 1.48
N LEU A 214 -7.51 -4.45 1.60
CA LEU A 214 -8.61 -5.03 2.39
C LEU A 214 -9.11 -6.35 1.81
N ASP A 215 -9.14 -6.52 0.48
CA ASP A 215 -9.46 -7.81 -0.16
C ASP A 215 -8.53 -8.94 0.33
N TYR A 216 -7.23 -8.67 0.41
CA TYR A 216 -6.27 -9.68 0.89
C TYR A 216 -6.45 -10.01 2.36
N LEU A 217 -6.78 -9.03 3.19
CA LEU A 217 -7.08 -9.26 4.60
C LEU A 217 -8.39 -10.05 4.75
N SER A 218 -9.45 -9.65 4.04
CA SER A 218 -10.76 -10.29 4.11
C SER A 218 -10.72 -11.75 3.65
N ARG A 219 -9.99 -12.07 2.57
CA ARG A 219 -9.75 -13.46 2.12
C ARG A 219 -9.01 -14.28 3.19
N ARG A 220 -8.01 -13.71 3.85
CA ARG A 220 -7.29 -14.37 4.96
C ARG A 220 -8.19 -14.60 6.17
N LEU A 221 -9.05 -13.64 6.52
CA LEU A 221 -9.99 -13.81 7.64
C LEU A 221 -11.08 -14.82 7.30
N THR A 222 -11.55 -14.85 6.05
CA THR A 222 -12.48 -15.85 5.53
C THR A 222 -11.86 -17.25 5.60
N SER A 223 -10.58 -17.41 5.24
CA SER A 223 -9.89 -18.71 5.36
C SER A 223 -9.75 -19.19 6.81
N LEU A 224 -9.94 -18.31 7.79
CA LEU A 224 -9.98 -18.63 9.23
C LEU A 224 -11.40 -18.90 9.74
N ASN A 225 -12.41 -18.87 8.87
CA ASN A 225 -13.84 -19.04 9.18
C ASN A 225 -14.43 -17.94 10.10
N LEU A 226 -13.95 -16.70 9.98
CA LEU A 226 -14.45 -15.57 10.79
C LEU A 226 -15.64 -14.84 10.18
N GLY A 227 -15.87 -15.03 8.88
CA GLY A 227 -16.88 -14.33 8.11
C GLY A 227 -16.72 -14.64 6.64
N THR A 228 -17.54 -14.02 5.80
CA THR A 228 -17.45 -14.13 4.34
C THR A 228 -16.93 -12.83 3.76
N ALA A 229 -15.89 -12.88 2.94
CA ALA A 229 -15.42 -11.73 2.18
C ALA A 229 -16.59 -11.14 1.35
N SER A 230 -17.00 -9.92 1.69
CA SER A 230 -17.97 -9.18 0.90
C SER A 230 -17.33 -8.71 -0.40
N ALA A 231 -18.09 -8.81 -1.50
CA ALA A 231 -17.68 -8.30 -2.81
C ALA A 231 -17.34 -6.80 -2.78
N GLN A 232 -17.86 -6.05 -1.80
CA GLN A 232 -17.58 -4.62 -1.61
C GLN A 232 -16.09 -4.31 -1.36
N TRP A 233 -15.33 -5.31 -0.88
CA TRP A 233 -13.91 -5.17 -0.60
C TRP A 233 -13.02 -5.60 -1.77
N SER A 234 -13.57 -6.27 -2.77
CA SER A 234 -12.79 -6.80 -3.88
C SER A 234 -12.24 -5.66 -4.73
N THR A 235 -10.92 -5.62 -4.87
CA THR A 235 -10.25 -4.82 -5.91
C THR A 235 -10.00 -5.65 -7.17
N HIS A 236 -10.36 -6.93 -7.15
CA HIS A 236 -10.30 -7.82 -8.29
C HIS A 236 -11.54 -7.64 -9.16
N ILE A 237 -11.34 -7.21 -10.40
CA ILE A 237 -12.38 -7.12 -11.42
C ILE A 237 -12.42 -8.46 -12.14
N ASP A 238 -13.50 -9.21 -11.93
CA ASP A 238 -13.76 -10.44 -12.70
C ASP A 238 -13.81 -10.10 -14.20
N GLY A 239 -12.95 -10.75 -14.99
CA GLY A 239 -12.85 -10.50 -16.43
C GLY A 239 -11.86 -9.40 -16.86
N HIS A 240 -11.05 -8.86 -15.93
CA HIS A 240 -9.91 -7.94 -16.16
C HIS A 240 -10.22 -6.56 -16.78
N PHE A 241 -11.39 -6.36 -17.38
CA PHE A 241 -11.73 -5.15 -18.13
C PHE A 241 -13.07 -4.55 -17.68
N LEU A 242 -13.11 -3.22 -17.55
CA LEU A 242 -14.30 -2.46 -17.15
C LEU A 242 -15.37 -2.41 -18.25
N VAL A 243 -14.94 -2.35 -19.51
CA VAL A 243 -15.84 -2.28 -20.67
C VAL A 243 -15.47 -3.42 -21.61
N SER A 244 -16.44 -4.30 -21.87
CA SER A 244 -16.27 -5.47 -22.74
C SER A 244 -17.34 -5.58 -23.83
N ASP A 245 -18.36 -4.71 -23.82
CA ASP A 245 -19.35 -4.69 -24.88
C ASP A 245 -18.78 -4.08 -26.17
N ALA A 246 -19.13 -4.68 -27.31
CA ALA A 246 -18.48 -4.39 -28.58
C ALA A 246 -18.70 -2.94 -29.06
N GLU A 247 -19.88 -2.37 -28.80
CA GLU A 247 -20.23 -1.02 -29.24
C GLU A 247 -19.40 0.03 -28.49
N ARG A 248 -19.41 0.02 -27.15
CA ARG A 248 -18.58 0.94 -26.37
C ARG A 248 -17.10 0.69 -26.57
N LEU A 249 -16.68 -0.56 -26.80
CA LEU A 249 -15.29 -0.86 -27.09
C LEU A 249 -14.84 -0.25 -28.42
N ALA A 250 -15.72 -0.24 -29.43
CA ALA A 250 -15.45 0.44 -30.69
C ALA A 250 -15.31 1.96 -30.50
N ASP A 251 -16.21 2.57 -29.72
CA ASP A 251 -16.13 4.00 -29.39
C ASP A 251 -14.84 4.34 -28.66
N LEU A 252 -14.44 3.54 -27.66
CA LEU A 252 -13.20 3.74 -26.91
C LEU A 252 -11.96 3.60 -27.81
N ARG A 253 -11.93 2.58 -28.68
CA ARG A 253 -10.83 2.38 -29.64
C ARG A 253 -10.73 3.53 -30.65
N ALA A 254 -11.86 4.15 -31.00
CA ALA A 254 -11.89 5.30 -31.90
C ALA A 254 -11.31 6.58 -31.28
N LEU A 255 -11.10 6.62 -29.95
CA LEU A 255 -10.45 7.76 -29.29
C LEU A 255 -8.94 7.85 -29.58
N ASP A 256 -8.33 6.78 -30.11
CA ASP A 256 -6.89 6.70 -30.38
C ASP A 256 -6.05 7.13 -29.17
N ALA A 257 -6.44 6.63 -28.00
CA ALA A 257 -5.86 7.03 -26.73
C ALA A 257 -4.40 6.56 -26.62
N GLU A 258 -3.56 7.39 -26.00
CA GLU A 258 -2.15 7.09 -25.75
C GLU A 258 -1.88 6.96 -24.26
N LEU A 259 -0.99 6.04 -23.89
CA LEU A 259 -0.59 5.82 -22.50
C LEU A 259 0.94 5.84 -22.38
N ASP A 260 1.45 6.85 -21.66
CA ASP A 260 2.84 6.87 -21.21
C ASP A 260 3.03 5.90 -20.03
N VAL A 261 3.91 4.92 -20.20
CA VAL A 261 4.16 3.85 -19.24
C VAL A 261 5.54 4.06 -18.61
N TYR A 262 5.55 4.71 -17.44
CA TYR A 262 6.76 4.87 -16.64
C TYR A 262 7.02 3.62 -15.80
N PHE A 263 8.14 2.96 -16.04
CA PHE A 263 8.48 1.71 -15.33
C PHE A 263 9.96 1.63 -14.99
N SER A 264 10.30 0.83 -14.00
CA SER A 264 11.71 0.57 -13.62
C SER A 264 11.97 -0.92 -13.53
N TYR A 265 13.06 -1.38 -14.14
CA TYR A 265 13.55 -2.77 -14.04
C TYR A 265 13.81 -3.22 -12.60
N ARG A 266 14.11 -2.27 -11.71
CA ARG A 266 14.35 -2.52 -10.29
C ARG A 266 13.10 -2.37 -9.40
N SER A 267 11.91 -2.23 -10.01
CA SER A 267 10.64 -2.22 -9.29
C SER A 267 9.88 -3.53 -9.55
N PRO A 268 9.57 -4.33 -8.52
CA PRO A 268 8.79 -5.54 -8.69
C PRO A 268 7.36 -5.24 -9.16
N TYR A 269 6.79 -4.08 -8.83
CA TYR A 269 5.49 -3.69 -9.36
C TYR A 269 5.51 -3.42 -10.87
N SER A 270 6.64 -3.00 -11.45
CA SER A 270 6.76 -2.90 -12.91
C SER A 270 6.61 -4.28 -13.55
N TYR A 271 7.26 -5.29 -12.98
CA TYR A 271 7.16 -6.68 -13.46
C TYR A 271 5.71 -7.17 -13.46
N LEU A 272 5.00 -6.92 -12.36
CA LEU A 272 3.59 -7.31 -12.24
C LEU A 272 2.65 -6.53 -13.17
N ALA A 273 3.03 -5.31 -13.56
CA ALA A 273 2.18 -4.42 -14.32
C ALA A 273 2.35 -4.55 -15.85
N LEU A 274 3.57 -4.79 -16.36
CA LEU A 274 3.87 -4.69 -17.80
C LEU A 274 2.98 -5.60 -18.66
N SER A 275 2.85 -6.88 -18.31
CA SER A 275 1.99 -7.82 -19.05
C SER A 275 0.52 -7.43 -19.02
N ARG A 276 0.06 -6.93 -17.87
CA ARG A 276 -1.32 -6.45 -17.70
C ARG A 276 -1.57 -5.17 -18.50
N ILE A 277 -0.58 -4.28 -18.57
CA ILE A 277 -0.64 -3.06 -19.39
C ILE A 277 -0.71 -3.43 -20.87
N ARG A 278 0.02 -4.46 -21.32
CA ARG A 278 -0.12 -4.98 -22.69
C ARG A 278 -1.56 -5.44 -22.96
N LEU A 279 -2.10 -6.29 -22.09
CA LEU A 279 -3.47 -6.79 -22.24
C LEU A 279 -4.51 -5.66 -22.25
N LEU A 280 -4.33 -4.66 -21.40
CA LEU A 280 -5.17 -3.47 -21.35
C LEU A 280 -5.08 -2.65 -22.64
N ALA A 281 -3.87 -2.47 -23.18
CA ALA A 281 -3.64 -1.75 -24.42
C ALA A 281 -4.24 -2.46 -25.63
N GLU A 282 -4.07 -3.78 -25.73
CA GLU A 282 -4.66 -4.60 -26.80
C GLU A 282 -6.18 -4.60 -26.73
N HIS A 283 -6.75 -4.68 -25.53
CA HIS A 283 -8.20 -4.69 -25.34
C HIS A 283 -8.81 -3.35 -25.74
N TYR A 284 -8.31 -2.22 -25.22
CA TYR A 284 -8.88 -0.89 -25.48
C TYR A 284 -8.32 -0.17 -26.71
N GLY A 285 -7.37 -0.77 -27.43
CA GLY A 285 -6.70 -0.13 -28.58
C GLY A 285 -5.87 1.09 -28.21
N ILE A 286 -5.20 1.05 -27.05
CA ILE A 286 -4.38 2.15 -26.55
C ILE A 286 -2.97 2.05 -27.12
N VAL A 287 -2.44 3.16 -27.62
CA VAL A 287 -1.05 3.25 -28.07
C VAL A 287 -0.14 3.42 -26.86
N LEU A 288 0.75 2.45 -26.65
CA LEU A 288 1.71 2.48 -25.53
C LEU A 288 2.96 3.27 -25.90
N ARG A 289 3.43 4.07 -24.94
CA ARG A 289 4.69 4.81 -25.00
C ARG A 289 5.54 4.48 -23.79
N LEU A 290 6.55 3.62 -23.96
CA LEU A 290 7.37 3.18 -22.83
C LEU A 290 8.36 4.25 -22.41
N LYS A 291 8.39 4.51 -21.10
CA LYS A 291 9.27 5.49 -20.45
C LYS A 291 10.06 4.81 -19.33
N PRO A 292 11.07 3.99 -19.64
CA PRO A 292 11.86 3.34 -18.59
C PRO A 292 12.60 4.38 -17.74
N VAL A 293 12.61 4.21 -16.42
CA VAL A 293 13.20 5.16 -15.46
C VAL A 293 14.29 4.56 -14.59
N LEU A 294 15.29 5.39 -14.31
CA LEU A 294 16.39 5.05 -13.40
C LEU A 294 15.87 4.94 -11.96
N PRO A 295 16.17 3.83 -11.24
CA PRO A 295 15.65 3.62 -9.89
C PRO A 295 16.24 4.64 -8.91
N MET A 296 15.47 4.93 -7.86
CA MET A 296 15.80 5.95 -6.84
C MET A 296 17.21 5.79 -6.24
N VAL A 297 17.63 4.55 -5.97
CA VAL A 297 18.95 4.27 -5.37
C VAL A 297 20.12 4.70 -6.26
N MET A 298 19.93 4.65 -7.59
CA MET A 298 20.91 5.10 -8.58
C MET A 298 20.82 6.62 -8.84
N ARG A 299 19.80 7.29 -8.29
CA ARG A 299 19.65 8.75 -8.26
C ARG A 299 20.12 9.36 -6.93
N GLY A 300 20.82 8.60 -6.09
CA GLY A 300 21.32 9.07 -4.79
C GLY A 300 20.30 9.05 -3.64
N LEU A 301 19.09 8.51 -3.87
CA LEU A 301 18.05 8.44 -2.84
C LEU A 301 18.09 7.09 -2.12
N PRO A 302 18.30 7.04 -0.80
CA PRO A 302 18.33 5.78 -0.06
C PRO A 302 16.97 5.09 -0.09
N VAL A 303 17.00 3.75 -0.14
CA VAL A 303 15.79 2.93 0.03
C VAL A 303 16.04 1.99 1.22
N PRO A 304 15.51 2.29 2.41
CA PRO A 304 15.83 1.54 3.62
C PRO A 304 15.32 0.09 3.56
N THR A 305 15.97 -0.80 4.30
CA THR A 305 15.67 -2.25 4.29
C THR A 305 14.20 -2.56 4.58
N ILE A 306 13.61 -1.82 5.53
CA ILE A 306 12.20 -1.96 5.92
C ILE A 306 11.25 -1.75 4.73
N LYS A 307 11.54 -0.74 3.90
CA LYS A 307 10.78 -0.43 2.68
C LYS A 307 10.96 -1.49 1.61
N ARG A 308 12.20 -1.95 1.39
CA ARG A 308 12.49 -3.02 0.42
C ARG A 308 11.79 -4.33 0.79
N LEU A 309 11.82 -4.70 2.07
CA LEU A 309 11.22 -5.95 2.53
C LEU A 309 9.69 -5.92 2.43
N TYR A 310 9.05 -4.82 2.84
CA TYR A 310 7.61 -4.66 2.69
C TYR A 310 7.19 -4.75 1.22
N ILE A 311 7.82 -3.97 0.33
CA ILE A 311 7.51 -3.97 -1.11
C ILE A 311 7.69 -5.37 -1.70
N LEU A 312 8.77 -6.07 -1.35
CA LEU A 312 9.02 -7.42 -1.84
C LEU A 312 7.88 -8.39 -1.46
N LEU A 313 7.47 -8.38 -0.18
CA LEU A 313 6.44 -9.29 0.32
C LEU A 313 5.04 -8.93 -0.21
N ASP A 314 4.75 -7.64 -0.37
CA ASP A 314 3.50 -7.19 -0.98
C ASP A 314 3.45 -7.52 -2.48
N SER A 315 4.52 -7.30 -3.24
CA SER A 315 4.58 -7.73 -4.64
C SER A 315 4.48 -9.25 -4.79
N LYS A 316 5.03 -10.04 -3.87
CA LYS A 316 4.84 -11.50 -3.89
C LYS A 316 3.36 -11.89 -3.70
N ARG A 317 2.64 -11.15 -2.85
CA ARG A 317 1.21 -11.34 -2.61
C ARG A 317 0.38 -11.01 -3.86
N GLU A 318 0.71 -9.93 -4.55
CA GLU A 318 0.11 -9.59 -5.85
C GLU A 318 0.43 -10.64 -6.91
N ALA A 319 1.67 -11.13 -6.97
CA ALA A 319 2.05 -12.21 -7.89
C ALA A 319 1.22 -13.48 -7.67
N ASP A 320 0.97 -13.87 -6.41
CA ASP A 320 0.09 -15.00 -6.09
C ASP A 320 -1.34 -14.80 -6.60
N LEU A 321 -1.89 -13.59 -6.46
CA LEU A 321 -3.25 -13.31 -6.94
C LEU A 321 -3.34 -13.37 -8.46
N LEU A 322 -2.29 -12.94 -9.14
CA LEU A 322 -2.20 -12.88 -10.59
C LEU A 322 -1.72 -14.20 -11.23
N ASP A 323 -1.48 -15.24 -10.43
CA ASP A 323 -0.85 -16.49 -10.86
C ASP A 323 0.46 -16.27 -11.62
N LEU A 324 1.26 -15.30 -11.14
CA LEU A 324 2.56 -14.97 -11.70
C LEU A 324 3.69 -15.61 -10.88
N ASP A 325 4.59 -16.18 -11.63
CA ASP A 325 5.86 -16.71 -11.16
C ASP A 325 6.71 -15.61 -10.51
N PHE A 326 7.16 -15.79 -9.26
CA PHE A 326 7.90 -14.76 -8.53
C PHE A 326 8.73 -15.36 -7.40
N GLY A 327 9.92 -14.81 -7.15
CA GLY A 327 10.60 -14.98 -5.87
C GLY A 327 12.06 -15.39 -5.93
N ARG A 328 12.58 -15.93 -7.04
CA ARG A 328 14.03 -16.07 -7.20
C ARG A 328 14.56 -14.79 -7.86
N ILE A 329 15.14 -13.92 -7.04
CA ILE A 329 15.45 -12.55 -7.45
C ILE A 329 16.95 -12.33 -7.51
N CYS A 330 17.40 -11.69 -8.60
CA CYS A 330 18.74 -11.11 -8.70
C CYS A 330 18.59 -9.59 -8.92
N ASP A 331 18.86 -8.79 -7.89
CA ASP A 331 18.63 -7.33 -7.92
C ASP A 331 19.54 -6.67 -8.96
N PRO A 332 19.01 -5.99 -9.99
CA PRO A 332 19.79 -5.54 -11.15
C PRO A 332 20.59 -4.26 -10.91
N VAL A 333 20.59 -3.69 -9.69
CA VAL A 333 21.22 -2.38 -9.38
C VAL A 333 22.63 -2.24 -9.96
N GLY A 334 22.88 -1.08 -10.57
CA GLY A 334 24.13 -0.78 -11.27
C GLY A 334 24.05 -1.21 -12.74
N ALA A 335 25.10 -1.88 -13.21
CA ALA A 335 25.25 -2.28 -14.61
C ALA A 335 24.06 -3.04 -15.19
N GLY A 336 23.37 -3.88 -14.40
CA GLY A 336 22.20 -4.62 -14.89
C GLY A 336 21.05 -3.70 -15.32
N VAL A 337 20.74 -2.69 -14.51
CA VAL A 337 19.77 -1.66 -14.88
C VAL A 337 20.27 -0.86 -16.08
N GLU A 338 21.54 -0.45 -16.11
CA GLU A 338 22.11 0.33 -17.20
C GLU A 338 22.02 -0.40 -18.55
N HIS A 339 22.36 -1.69 -18.59
CA HIS A 339 22.22 -2.52 -19.78
C HIS A 339 20.76 -2.67 -20.22
N CYS A 340 19.85 -2.94 -19.28
CA CYS A 340 18.43 -3.02 -19.60
C CYS A 340 17.90 -1.70 -20.20
N LEU A 341 18.27 -0.57 -19.62
CA LEU A 341 17.91 0.76 -20.15
C LEU A 341 18.49 0.98 -21.54
N ALA A 342 19.78 0.67 -21.75
CA ALA A 342 20.44 0.83 -23.04
C ALA A 342 19.76 0.01 -24.14
N VAL A 343 19.47 -1.27 -23.88
CA VAL A 343 18.77 -2.14 -24.84
C VAL A 343 17.35 -1.62 -25.11
N THR A 344 16.60 -1.24 -24.06
CA THR A 344 15.24 -0.69 -24.23
C THR A 344 15.26 0.54 -25.13
N HIS A 345 16.15 1.51 -24.86
CA HIS A 345 16.27 2.71 -25.66
C HIS A 345 16.70 2.43 -27.10
N ALA A 346 17.61 1.47 -27.32
CA ALA A 346 18.02 1.08 -28.67
C ALA A 346 16.84 0.47 -29.46
N VAL A 347 16.04 -0.39 -28.81
CA VAL A 347 14.90 -1.06 -29.44
C VAL A 347 13.72 -0.10 -29.64
N LEU A 348 13.52 0.88 -28.76
CA LEU A 348 12.47 1.90 -28.89
C LEU A 348 12.59 2.74 -30.18
N THR A 349 13.80 2.87 -30.74
CA THR A 349 14.00 3.54 -32.04
C THR A 349 13.41 2.77 -33.22
N GLN A 350 13.09 1.49 -33.02
CA GLN A 350 12.60 0.58 -34.04
C GLN A 350 11.14 0.17 -33.78
N SER A 351 10.79 -0.19 -32.55
CA SER A 351 9.45 -0.67 -32.20
C SER A 351 9.16 -0.62 -30.69
N GLU A 352 8.06 0.02 -30.32
CA GLU A 352 7.51 -0.03 -28.95
C GLU A 352 7.14 -1.47 -28.53
N LYS A 353 6.62 -2.27 -29.47
CA LYS A 353 6.27 -3.67 -29.20
C LYS A 353 7.50 -4.49 -28.81
N LEU A 354 8.59 -4.38 -29.58
CA LEU A 354 9.83 -5.10 -29.27
C LEU A 354 10.45 -4.60 -27.95
N ALA A 355 10.33 -3.30 -27.65
CA ALA A 355 10.80 -2.75 -26.39
C ALA A 355 10.00 -3.29 -25.20
N LEU A 356 8.69 -3.47 -25.35
CA LEU A 356 7.82 -4.10 -24.36
C LEU A 356 8.16 -5.57 -24.16
N ASP A 357 8.35 -6.32 -25.25
CA ASP A 357 8.73 -7.73 -25.21
C ASP A 357 10.07 -7.94 -24.47
N PHE A 358 11.06 -7.09 -24.75
CA PHE A 358 12.31 -7.07 -24.01
C PHE A 358 12.09 -6.71 -22.53
N ALA A 359 11.31 -5.66 -22.25
CA ALA A 359 11.11 -5.19 -20.89
C ALA A 359 10.48 -6.25 -19.98
N GLU A 360 9.51 -6.98 -20.49
CA GLU A 360 8.89 -8.10 -19.78
C GLU A 360 9.86 -9.26 -19.57
N SER A 361 10.59 -9.66 -20.61
CA SER A 361 11.57 -10.74 -20.51
C SER A 361 12.67 -10.41 -19.50
N ALA A 362 13.21 -9.19 -19.54
CA ALA A 362 14.21 -8.73 -18.59
C ALA A 362 13.64 -8.66 -17.17
N CYS A 363 12.40 -8.18 -16.99
CA CYS A 363 11.75 -8.20 -15.68
C CYS A 363 11.54 -9.64 -15.15
N ALA A 364 11.08 -10.58 -15.97
CA ALA A 364 10.96 -11.99 -15.57
C ALA A 364 12.31 -12.60 -15.19
N ALA A 365 13.35 -12.32 -15.97
CA ALA A 365 14.72 -12.72 -15.68
C ALA A 365 15.20 -12.23 -14.30
N ILE A 366 14.83 -11.00 -13.92
CA ILE A 366 15.16 -10.40 -12.63
C ILE A 366 14.34 -10.98 -11.47
N TRP A 367 13.01 -11.00 -11.60
CA TRP A 367 12.08 -11.15 -10.47
C TRP A 367 11.62 -12.60 -10.22
N HIS A 368 11.78 -13.46 -11.21
CA HIS A 368 11.38 -14.87 -11.15
C HIS A 368 12.54 -15.83 -11.40
N GLU A 369 13.37 -15.59 -12.42
CA GLU A 369 14.39 -16.56 -12.83
C GLU A 369 15.72 -16.39 -12.05
N GLY A 370 15.93 -15.22 -11.45
CA GLY A 370 17.12 -14.89 -10.66
C GLY A 370 18.38 -14.75 -11.50
N ARG A 371 18.26 -14.19 -12.71
CA ARG A 371 19.38 -13.97 -13.64
C ARG A 371 20.10 -12.65 -13.36
N ASP A 372 21.43 -12.72 -13.45
CA ASP A 372 22.29 -11.55 -13.35
C ASP A 372 22.38 -10.83 -14.70
N LEU A 373 21.65 -9.72 -14.82
CA LEU A 373 21.59 -8.89 -16.03
C LEU A 373 22.82 -7.97 -16.21
N SER A 374 23.84 -8.06 -15.35
CA SER A 374 25.10 -7.31 -15.57
C SER A 374 25.99 -7.87 -16.69
N HIS A 375 25.61 -8.98 -17.33
CA HIS A 375 26.32 -9.60 -18.48
C HIS A 375 25.45 -9.66 -19.75
N LEU A 376 24.45 -8.77 -19.84
CA LEU A 376 23.51 -8.69 -20.94
C LEU A 376 24.19 -8.41 -22.29
#